data_AF-A0A258BSY4-F1
#
_entry.id   AF-A0A258BSY4-F1
#
_cell.length_a   1.000
_cell.length_b   1.000
_cell.length_c   1.000
_cell.angle_alpha   90.00
_cell.angle_beta   90.00
_cell.angle_gamma   90.00
#
_symmetry.space_group_name_H-M   'P 1'
#
loop_
_entity.id
_entity.type
_entity.pdbx_description
1 polymer ?
#
loop_
_entity_poly.entity_id
_entity_poly.type
_entity_poly.pdbx_seq_one_letter_code
_entity_poly.pdbx_strand_id
1 'polypeptide(L)'
;MTGRWPRLSRRRDRLALRDRSFAIGLTLAIHIVIIFFLLWLTPDILPFRKDDQSLATFDLPAPHSGDQQAAKAQPSSESAPRARQAEATPRPTPPEPRPDIPVPQPQVEVPSMIYLSPDEFASSDIGRMKGRKGDGSANGRDAASVYGPGEGPGGAQLYNAQWRREPTSAELAGYLPSDMPRNGYGLIACQTMENFRVDHCRILGESPLGSGLGQAVRRAAWQFLVVPPRINGRPQLGAWVRIRIDYTEGVQQIR
;
A
#
# COMPACT_ATOMS: atom_id res chain seq x y z
N MET A 1 26.29 68.66 -28.75
CA MET A 1 24.88 68.64 -28.31
C MET A 1 24.76 67.75 -27.08
N THR A 2 24.72 68.36 -25.89
CA THR A 2 24.65 67.69 -24.59
C THR A 2 23.19 67.50 -24.18
N GLY A 3 22.67 66.27 -24.25
CA GLY A 3 21.32 65.93 -23.83
C GLY A 3 21.24 65.65 -22.33
N ARG A 4 20.70 66.61 -21.57
CA ARG A 4 20.37 66.48 -20.13
C ARG A 4 18.93 65.99 -19.99
N TRP A 5 18.74 64.76 -19.53
CA TRP A 5 17.41 64.22 -19.22
C TRP A 5 16.99 64.57 -17.78
N PRO A 6 15.74 65.02 -17.53
CA PRO A 6 15.27 65.37 -16.20
C PRO A 6 14.80 64.13 -15.42
N ARG A 7 15.16 64.08 -14.13
CA ARG A 7 14.74 63.05 -13.17
C ARG A 7 13.24 63.22 -12.83
N LEU A 8 12.40 62.30 -13.30
CA LEU A 8 10.96 62.24 -13.00
C LEU A 8 10.54 60.94 -12.28
N SER A 9 11.38 60.39 -11.39
CA SER A 9 11.06 59.11 -10.71
C SER A 9 10.39 59.23 -9.34
N ARG A 10 10.31 60.41 -8.71
CA ARG A 10 10.01 60.48 -7.26
C ARG A 10 8.51 60.54 -6.86
N ARG A 11 7.56 60.63 -7.80
CA ARG A 11 6.11 60.71 -7.48
C ARG A 11 5.32 59.42 -7.73
N ARG A 12 5.86 58.42 -8.45
CA ARG A 12 5.14 57.14 -8.72
C ARG A 12 5.12 56.19 -7.53
N ASP A 13 6.08 56.30 -6.61
CA ASP A 13 6.24 55.32 -5.52
C ASP A 13 5.13 55.38 -4.47
N ARG A 14 4.54 56.55 -4.22
CA ARG A 14 3.49 56.71 -3.18
C ARG A 14 2.12 56.16 -3.57
N LEU A 15 1.79 56.16 -4.87
CA LEU A 15 0.57 55.52 -5.38
C LEU A 15 0.73 53.99 -5.41
N ALA A 16 1.93 53.51 -5.79
CA ALA A 16 2.24 52.09 -5.80
C ALA A 16 2.20 51.44 -4.41
N LEU A 17 2.56 52.14 -3.33
CA LEU A 17 2.46 51.58 -1.97
C LEU A 17 1.00 51.43 -1.50
N ARG A 18 0.13 52.42 -1.79
CA ARG A 18 -1.31 52.33 -1.45
C ARG A 18 -1.96 51.20 -2.23
N ASP A 19 -1.73 51.10 -3.53
CA ASP A 19 -2.33 50.05 -4.36
C ASP A 19 -1.84 48.65 -3.97
N ARG A 20 -0.55 48.51 -3.61
CA ARG A 20 -0.01 47.25 -3.08
C ARG A 20 -0.60 46.88 -1.73
N SER A 21 -0.83 47.85 -0.84
CA SER A 21 -1.47 47.59 0.45
C SER A 21 -2.93 47.15 0.30
N PHE A 22 -3.66 47.70 -0.67
CA PHE A 22 -5.01 47.24 -1.01
C PHE A 22 -5.02 45.83 -1.59
N ALA A 23 -4.10 45.51 -2.50
CA ALA A 23 -3.99 44.17 -3.08
C ALA A 23 -3.66 43.10 -2.03
N ILE A 24 -2.73 43.40 -1.11
CA ILE A 24 -2.38 42.50 -0.01
C ILE A 24 -3.56 42.35 0.96
N GLY A 25 -4.22 43.46 1.32
CA GLY A 25 -5.39 43.44 2.20
C GLY A 25 -6.55 42.62 1.63
N LEU A 26 -6.86 42.79 0.34
CA LEU A 26 -7.88 42.02 -0.37
C LEU A 26 -7.53 40.53 -0.39
N THR A 27 -6.27 40.19 -0.68
CA THR A 27 -5.80 38.81 -0.68
C THR A 27 -5.96 38.17 0.70
N LEU A 28 -5.55 38.88 1.76
CA LEU A 28 -5.69 38.42 3.14
C LEU A 28 -7.17 38.20 3.52
N ALA A 29 -8.03 39.15 3.15
CA ALA A 29 -9.46 39.05 3.40
C ALA A 29 -10.09 37.83 2.71
N ILE A 30 -9.74 37.57 1.44
CA ILE A 30 -10.21 36.39 0.71
C ILE A 30 -9.74 35.10 1.40
N HIS A 31 -8.49 35.03 1.84
CA HIS A 31 -7.99 33.84 2.54
C HIS A 31 -8.71 33.61 3.88
N ILE A 32 -8.98 34.68 4.63
CA ILE A 32 -9.74 34.58 5.89
C ILE A 32 -11.16 34.07 5.61
N VAL A 33 -11.82 34.57 4.57
CA VAL A 33 -13.16 34.10 4.16
C VAL A 33 -13.12 32.62 3.75
N ILE A 34 -12.11 32.19 2.99
CA ILE A 34 -11.96 30.78 2.59
C ILE A 34 -11.73 29.89 3.81
N ILE A 35 -10.84 30.27 4.74
CA ILE A 35 -10.59 29.52 5.98
C ILE A 35 -11.86 29.44 6.82
N PHE A 36 -12.57 30.55 6.99
CA PHE A 36 -13.83 30.60 7.72
C PHE A 36 -14.89 29.70 7.07
N PHE A 37 -15.02 29.75 5.74
CA PHE A 37 -15.95 28.91 5.00
C PHE A 37 -15.59 27.42 5.14
N LEU A 38 -14.31 27.07 5.07
CA LEU A 38 -13.83 25.70 5.30
C LEU A 38 -14.16 25.24 6.72
N LEU A 39 -13.88 26.05 7.74
CA LEU A 39 -14.21 25.73 9.14
C LEU A 39 -15.72 25.58 9.34
N TRP A 40 -16.54 26.40 8.68
CA TRP A 40 -17.99 26.33 8.74
C TRP A 40 -18.56 25.10 8.02
N LEU A 41 -17.93 24.67 6.90
CA LEU A 41 -18.30 23.47 6.14
C LEU A 41 -17.74 22.16 6.70
N THR A 42 -16.99 22.19 7.81
CA THR A 42 -16.39 21.01 8.44
C THR A 42 -17.27 20.57 9.63
N PRO A 43 -18.35 19.79 9.44
CA PRO A 43 -19.04 19.14 10.56
C PRO A 43 -18.14 18.04 11.13
N ASP A 44 -17.66 18.20 12.36
CA ASP A 44 -17.09 17.17 13.25
C ASP A 44 -16.18 16.08 12.62
N ILE A 45 -15.33 16.42 11.64
CA ILE A 45 -14.40 15.46 11.01
C ILE A 45 -13.08 15.31 11.78
N LEU A 46 -13.00 15.81 13.01
CA LEU A 46 -11.89 15.53 13.91
C LEU A 46 -12.38 14.52 14.95
N PRO A 47 -12.25 13.20 14.70
CA PRO A 47 -12.25 12.24 15.77
C PRO A 47 -10.94 12.44 16.52
N PHE A 48 -10.89 13.44 17.41
CA PHE A 48 -10.05 13.30 18.59
C PHE A 48 -10.69 12.19 19.41
N ARG A 49 -10.46 10.95 18.98
CA ARG A 49 -10.54 9.78 19.83
C ARG A 49 -9.54 10.07 20.94
N LYS A 50 -10.06 10.59 22.06
CA LYS A 50 -9.49 10.26 23.35
C LYS A 50 -9.69 8.76 23.50
N ASP A 51 -8.81 8.00 22.86
CA ASP A 51 -8.59 6.64 23.28
C ASP A 51 -7.92 6.79 24.65
N ASP A 52 -8.74 6.85 25.69
CA ASP A 52 -8.38 6.37 27.01
C ASP A 52 -7.96 4.92 26.80
N GLN A 53 -6.70 4.71 26.39
CA GLN A 53 -6.04 3.44 26.60
C GLN A 53 -5.88 3.31 28.11
N SER A 54 -6.94 2.86 28.78
CA SER A 54 -6.79 2.19 30.05
C SER A 54 -5.83 1.03 29.79
N LEU A 55 -4.61 1.12 30.30
CA LEU A 55 -3.71 -0.03 30.37
C LEU A 55 -4.48 -1.16 31.05
N ALA A 56 -4.91 -2.16 30.28
CA ALA A 56 -5.41 -3.41 30.83
C ALA A 56 -4.20 -4.21 31.31
N THR A 57 -3.74 -3.94 32.52
CA THR A 57 -2.93 -4.90 33.26
C THR A 57 -3.82 -6.07 33.63
N PHE A 58 -3.65 -7.19 32.93
CA PHE A 58 -4.28 -8.45 33.31
C PHE A 58 -3.73 -8.88 34.66
N ASP A 59 -4.60 -8.90 35.67
CA ASP A 59 -4.32 -9.56 36.94
C ASP A 59 -4.86 -10.99 36.88
N LEU A 60 -4.01 -11.95 37.20
CA LEU A 60 -4.36 -13.38 37.20
C LEU A 60 -5.16 -13.70 38.46
N PRO A 61 -6.33 -14.35 38.38
CA PRO A 61 -7.07 -14.73 39.58
C PRO A 61 -6.31 -15.87 40.28
N ALA A 62 -5.81 -15.60 41.48
CA ALA A 62 -5.51 -16.67 42.44
C ALA A 62 -6.82 -17.32 42.91
N PRO A 63 -6.86 -18.64 43.12
CA PRO A 63 -8.08 -19.35 43.48
C PRO A 63 -8.56 -18.96 44.89
N HIS A 64 -9.88 -18.93 45.03
CA HIS A 64 -10.68 -18.45 46.15
C HIS A 64 -10.14 -18.69 47.57
N SER A 65 -10.24 -17.63 48.38
CA SER A 65 -10.54 -17.77 49.80
C SER A 65 -11.17 -16.47 50.33
N GLY A 66 -12.46 -16.56 50.70
CA GLY A 66 -13.09 -15.91 51.86
C GLY A 66 -13.15 -14.39 51.93
N ASP A 67 -14.36 -13.89 52.15
CA ASP A 67 -14.68 -12.50 52.52
C ASP A 67 -13.79 -11.95 53.65
N GLN A 68 -13.28 -10.70 53.50
CA GLN A 68 -13.50 -9.58 54.45
C GLN A 68 -12.67 -8.31 54.16
N GLN A 69 -13.40 -7.19 54.21
CA GLN A 69 -13.12 -5.80 54.63
C GLN A 69 -11.68 -5.27 54.84
N ALA A 70 -11.51 -4.01 54.40
CA ALA A 70 -10.38 -3.09 54.55
C ALA A 70 -9.77 -2.91 55.97
N ALA A 71 -8.45 -2.71 56.04
CA ALA A 71 -7.79 -1.68 56.88
C ALA A 71 -6.27 -1.59 56.61
N LYS A 72 -5.71 -0.44 56.96
CA LYS A 72 -4.38 0.12 56.67
C LYS A 72 -3.36 -0.17 57.78
N ALA A 73 -2.06 -0.12 57.43
CA ALA A 73 -0.86 0.24 58.24
C ALA A 73 0.14 -0.88 58.69
N GLN A 74 1.41 -0.64 58.31
CA GLN A 74 2.73 -1.22 58.70
C GLN A 74 3.13 -0.92 60.17
N PRO A 75 4.35 -1.27 60.72
CA PRO A 75 5.40 -2.29 60.39
C PRO A 75 6.02 -3.02 61.64
N SER A 76 7.05 -3.87 61.41
CA SER A 76 8.17 -4.29 62.32
C SER A 76 7.82 -5.25 63.47
N SER A 77 8.67 -6.11 64.04
CA SER A 77 10.01 -6.72 63.83
C SER A 77 10.07 -7.88 64.86
N GLU A 78 11.25 -8.49 65.06
CA GLU A 78 11.63 -9.29 66.24
C GLU A 78 11.18 -10.77 66.24
N SER A 79 12.01 -11.73 65.82
CA SER A 79 13.16 -12.34 66.53
C SER A 79 12.78 -13.67 67.22
N ALA A 80 13.48 -14.74 66.80
CA ALA A 80 13.44 -16.08 67.40
C ALA A 80 14.07 -16.10 68.82
N PRO A 81 13.97 -17.19 69.63
CA PRO A 81 14.85 -18.35 69.42
C PRO A 81 14.32 -19.75 69.86
N ARG A 82 14.71 -20.76 69.07
CA ARG A 82 15.38 -22.04 69.46
C ARG A 82 14.79 -22.92 70.59
N ALA A 83 14.41 -24.17 70.27
CA ALA A 83 15.08 -25.40 70.75
C ALA A 83 14.31 -26.70 70.40
N ARG A 84 14.80 -27.36 69.33
CA ARG A 84 15.13 -28.79 69.19
C ARG A 84 14.56 -29.78 70.22
N GLN A 85 13.66 -30.66 69.77
CA GLN A 85 13.73 -32.09 70.08
C GLN A 85 13.56 -32.89 68.79
N ALA A 86 14.58 -33.69 68.51
CA ALA A 86 14.61 -34.63 67.40
C ALA A 86 14.23 -35.99 67.96
N GLU A 87 13.21 -36.62 67.39
CA GLU A 87 12.98 -38.05 67.53
C GLU A 87 12.73 -38.63 66.14
N ALA A 88 13.52 -39.63 65.81
CA ALA A 88 13.73 -40.16 64.48
C ALA A 88 12.51 -40.97 64.02
N THR A 89 11.97 -40.63 62.85
CA THR A 89 11.03 -41.47 62.09
C THR A 89 11.76 -42.07 60.88
N PRO A 90 11.47 -43.33 60.51
CA PRO A 90 12.24 -44.07 59.52
C PRO A 90 12.02 -43.52 58.11
N ARG A 91 13.08 -43.57 57.30
CA ARG A 91 13.12 -43.11 55.92
C ARG A 91 12.09 -43.89 55.07
N PRO A 92 11.13 -43.24 54.38
CA PRO A 92 10.22 -43.93 53.47
C PRO A 92 10.99 -44.40 52.22
N THR A 93 10.64 -45.61 51.79
CA THR A 93 11.10 -46.28 50.57
C THR A 93 10.81 -45.40 49.33
N PRO A 94 11.69 -45.39 48.30
CA PRO A 94 11.42 -44.67 47.06
C PRO A 94 10.10 -45.13 46.42
N PRO A 95 9.23 -44.20 45.96
CA PRO A 95 8.03 -44.57 45.23
C PRO A 95 8.39 -45.19 43.88
N GLU A 96 7.63 -46.23 43.49
CA GLU A 96 7.73 -46.86 42.18
C GLU A 96 7.53 -45.85 41.02
N PRO A 97 8.13 -46.10 39.85
CA PRO A 97 7.90 -45.28 38.66
C PRO A 97 6.43 -45.31 38.27
N ARG A 98 5.82 -44.13 38.18
CA ARG A 98 4.48 -43.98 37.58
C ARG A 98 4.53 -44.41 36.11
N PRO A 99 3.51 -45.12 35.59
CA PRO A 99 3.40 -45.37 34.16
C PRO A 99 3.23 -44.04 33.41
N ASP A 100 3.97 -43.89 32.31
CA ASP A 100 3.91 -42.73 31.43
C ASP A 100 2.51 -42.61 30.82
N ILE A 101 1.77 -41.59 31.24
CA ILE A 101 0.57 -41.15 30.52
C ILE A 101 1.07 -40.43 29.27
N PRO A 102 0.64 -40.81 28.05
CA PRO A 102 1.00 -40.09 26.84
C PRO A 102 0.47 -38.66 26.93
N VAL A 103 1.38 -37.69 26.99
CA VAL A 103 1.03 -36.26 26.93
C VAL A 103 0.46 -35.98 25.54
N PRO A 104 -0.74 -35.39 25.41
CA PRO A 104 -1.26 -34.94 24.13
C PRO A 104 -0.29 -33.92 23.52
N GLN A 105 0.26 -34.24 22.35
CA GLN A 105 1.17 -33.33 21.67
C GLN A 105 0.41 -32.08 21.20
N PRO A 106 0.91 -30.86 21.45
CA PRO A 106 0.31 -29.66 20.87
C PRO A 106 0.43 -29.75 19.35
N GLN A 107 -0.71 -29.70 18.65
CA GLN A 107 -0.72 -29.63 17.20
C GLN A 107 -0.19 -28.26 16.79
N VAL A 108 1.06 -28.23 16.33
CA VAL A 108 1.66 -27.06 15.69
C VAL A 108 0.96 -26.93 14.34
N GLU A 109 0.01 -26.00 14.26
CA GLU A 109 -0.60 -25.62 12.99
C GLU A 109 0.45 -24.85 12.18
N VAL A 110 1.19 -25.61 11.37
CA VAL A 110 2.12 -25.04 10.40
C VAL A 110 1.31 -24.26 9.36
N PRO A 111 1.72 -23.03 8.98
CA PRO A 111 1.06 -22.32 7.89
C PRO A 111 1.09 -23.20 6.64
N SER A 112 0.04 -23.13 5.83
CA SER A 112 -0.21 -23.96 4.64
C SER A 112 1.00 -24.03 3.70
N MET A 113 1.90 -24.96 3.98
CA MET A 113 3.01 -25.33 3.13
C MET A 113 2.45 -26.34 2.12
N ILE A 114 2.69 -26.08 0.84
CA ILE A 114 2.34 -27.05 -0.19
C ILE A 114 3.30 -28.22 -0.03
N TYR A 115 2.79 -29.35 0.47
CA TYR A 115 3.53 -30.60 0.51
C TYR A 115 3.51 -31.19 -0.90
N LEU A 116 4.65 -31.15 -1.59
CA LEU A 116 4.83 -31.90 -2.84
C LEU A 116 5.53 -33.22 -2.51
N SER A 117 5.01 -34.30 -3.07
CA SER A 117 5.73 -35.56 -3.14
C SER A 117 6.94 -35.43 -4.08
N PRO A 118 7.99 -36.26 -3.92
CA PRO A 118 9.15 -36.26 -4.81
C PRO A 118 8.77 -36.42 -6.30
N ASP A 119 7.71 -37.18 -6.59
CA ASP A 119 7.21 -37.39 -7.94
C ASP A 119 6.53 -36.14 -8.51
N GLU A 120 5.74 -35.43 -7.69
CA GLU A 120 5.13 -34.14 -8.09
C GLU A 120 6.19 -33.07 -8.34
N PHE A 121 7.24 -33.04 -7.51
CA PHE A 121 8.37 -32.15 -7.73
C PHE A 121 9.10 -32.48 -9.05
N ALA A 122 9.33 -33.76 -9.33
CA ALA A 122 9.96 -34.21 -10.57
C ALA A 122 9.10 -33.91 -11.82
N SER A 123 7.77 -33.97 -11.70
CA SER A 123 6.85 -33.64 -12.79
C SER A 123 6.78 -32.14 -13.13
N SER A 124 7.19 -31.29 -12.19
CA SER A 124 7.22 -29.83 -12.34
C SER A 124 8.54 -29.32 -12.94
N ASP A 125 9.50 -30.21 -13.25
CA ASP A 125 10.77 -29.85 -13.89
C ASP A 125 10.58 -29.47 -15.36
N ILE A 126 10.44 -28.15 -15.59
CA ILE A 126 10.31 -27.52 -16.91
C ILE A 126 11.49 -27.87 -17.82
N GLY A 127 12.66 -28.23 -17.27
CA GLY A 127 13.83 -28.64 -18.04
C GLY A 127 13.68 -29.99 -18.76
N ARG A 128 12.78 -30.87 -18.28
CA ARG A 128 12.50 -32.17 -18.90
C ARG A 128 11.28 -32.21 -19.80
N MET A 129 10.46 -31.15 -19.79
CA MET A 129 9.34 -31.06 -20.71
C MET A 129 9.87 -30.85 -22.13
N LYS A 130 9.55 -31.78 -23.05
CA LYS A 130 9.82 -31.62 -24.47
C LYS A 130 9.02 -30.42 -24.97
N GLY A 131 9.70 -29.28 -25.11
CA GLY A 131 9.10 -28.04 -25.55
C GLY A 131 8.30 -28.26 -26.82
N ARG A 132 6.98 -28.11 -26.73
CA ARG A 132 6.16 -27.89 -27.92
C ARG A 132 6.58 -26.51 -28.42
N LYS A 133 7.38 -26.47 -29.49
CA LYS A 133 7.66 -25.24 -30.23
C LYS A 133 6.31 -24.61 -30.56
N GLY A 134 5.93 -23.60 -29.79
CA GLY A 134 4.86 -22.69 -30.13
C GLY A 134 5.34 -21.90 -31.33
N ASP A 135 4.87 -22.34 -32.49
CA ASP A 135 4.67 -21.55 -33.69
C ASP A 135 3.98 -20.23 -33.31
N GLY A 136 4.81 -19.22 -33.03
CA GLY A 136 4.41 -17.83 -32.90
C GLY A 136 3.95 -17.29 -34.25
N SER A 137 2.78 -17.75 -34.70
CA SER A 137 2.03 -17.11 -35.77
C SER A 137 1.17 -16.02 -35.14
N ALA A 138 1.74 -14.81 -35.05
CA ALA A 138 0.97 -13.60 -34.82
C ALA A 138 0.03 -13.39 -36.02
N ASN A 139 -1.19 -13.91 -35.93
CA ASN A 139 -2.29 -13.50 -36.78
C ASN A 139 -3.44 -13.02 -35.91
N GLY A 140 -3.68 -11.72 -36.00
CA GLY A 140 -4.70 -11.01 -35.26
C GLY A 140 -6.10 -11.48 -35.63
N ARG A 141 -6.85 -11.83 -34.58
CA ARG A 141 -8.09 -11.19 -34.14
C ARG A 141 -8.56 -11.98 -32.92
N ASP A 142 -8.98 -11.27 -31.88
CA ASP A 142 -9.60 -11.80 -30.66
C ASP A 142 -8.68 -12.49 -29.65
N ALA A 143 -7.58 -11.83 -29.27
CA ALA A 143 -6.82 -12.18 -28.07
C ALA A 143 -7.41 -11.46 -26.85
N ALA A 144 -8.59 -11.87 -26.39
CA ALA A 144 -8.92 -11.75 -24.98
C ALA A 144 -8.01 -12.73 -24.23
N SER A 145 -6.74 -12.38 -24.12
CA SER A 145 -5.74 -13.19 -23.41
C SER A 145 -6.15 -13.24 -21.94
N VAL A 146 -6.76 -14.34 -21.55
CA VAL A 146 -7.02 -14.70 -20.16
C VAL A 146 -5.66 -15.06 -19.56
N TYR A 147 -4.95 -14.04 -19.08
CA TYR A 147 -3.80 -14.21 -18.20
C TYR A 147 -4.30 -14.61 -16.79
N GLY A 148 -3.50 -15.45 -16.12
CA GLY A 148 -3.91 -16.19 -14.93
C GLY A 148 -4.20 -15.32 -13.69
N PRO A 149 -4.94 -15.86 -12.70
CA PRO A 149 -5.14 -15.20 -11.41
C PRO A 149 -3.78 -14.96 -10.72
N GLY A 150 -3.54 -13.75 -10.22
CA GLY A 150 -2.36 -13.44 -9.39
C GLY A 150 -1.37 -12.40 -9.93
N GLU A 151 -1.50 -11.94 -11.18
CA GLU A 151 -0.55 -10.99 -11.78
C GLU A 151 -0.83 -9.52 -11.43
N GLY A 152 -2.01 -9.21 -10.89
CA GLY A 152 -2.41 -7.88 -10.49
C GLY A 152 -1.99 -7.54 -9.05
N PRO A 153 -1.97 -6.25 -8.68
CA PRO A 153 -1.68 -5.84 -7.31
C PRO A 153 -2.59 -6.51 -6.28
N GLY A 154 -1.99 -7.14 -5.27
CA GLY A 154 -2.73 -7.87 -4.23
C GLY A 154 -3.28 -9.24 -4.68
N GLY A 155 -2.71 -9.84 -5.74
CA GLY A 155 -3.13 -11.15 -6.26
C GLY A 155 -4.39 -11.08 -7.12
N ALA A 156 -4.85 -9.87 -7.47
CA ALA A 156 -6.00 -9.69 -8.32
C ALA A 156 -5.78 -10.24 -9.74
N GLN A 157 -6.86 -10.63 -10.41
CA GLN A 157 -6.81 -10.96 -11.83
C GLN A 157 -6.47 -9.72 -12.65
N LEU A 158 -5.48 -9.85 -13.54
CA LEU A 158 -5.03 -8.76 -14.39
C LEU A 158 -5.44 -9.03 -15.84
N TYR A 159 -6.32 -8.19 -16.36
CA TYR A 159 -6.78 -8.26 -17.75
C TYR A 159 -5.88 -7.40 -18.64
N ASN A 160 -5.77 -7.71 -19.93
CA ASN A 160 -5.13 -6.78 -20.86
C ASN A 160 -6.07 -5.61 -21.16
N ALA A 161 -5.52 -4.39 -21.16
CA ALA A 161 -6.30 -3.20 -21.45
C ALA A 161 -6.82 -3.23 -22.90
N GLN A 162 -8.08 -2.84 -23.05
CA GLN A 162 -8.69 -2.60 -24.36
C GLN A 162 -8.93 -1.10 -24.50
N TRP A 163 -8.34 -0.46 -25.50
CA TRP A 163 -8.45 0.98 -25.65
C TRP A 163 -9.83 1.40 -26.15
N ARG A 164 -10.44 2.36 -25.45
CA ARG A 164 -11.56 3.15 -25.98
C ARG A 164 -11.02 4.21 -26.94
N ARG A 165 -9.91 4.83 -26.54
CA ARG A 165 -9.10 5.75 -27.34
C ARG A 165 -7.66 5.63 -26.85
N GLU A 166 -6.75 5.40 -27.77
CA GLU A 166 -5.33 5.37 -27.45
C GLU A 166 -4.81 6.79 -27.17
N PRO A 167 -3.92 6.94 -26.18
CA PRO A 167 -3.26 8.22 -25.94
C PRO A 167 -2.35 8.55 -27.12
N THR A 168 -2.34 9.82 -27.49
CA THR A 168 -1.47 10.34 -28.56
C THR A 168 -0.03 10.50 -28.06
N SER A 169 0.92 10.52 -28.98
CA SER A 169 2.32 10.76 -28.63
C SER A 169 2.55 12.12 -27.98
N ALA A 170 1.80 13.14 -28.40
CA ALA A 170 1.83 14.47 -27.78
C ALA A 170 1.30 14.46 -26.33
N GLU A 171 0.23 13.71 -26.06
CA GLU A 171 -0.32 13.50 -24.71
C GLU A 171 0.69 12.76 -23.80
N LEU A 172 1.52 11.87 -24.36
CA LEU A 172 2.54 11.13 -23.60
C LEU A 172 3.86 11.90 -23.45
N ALA A 173 4.22 12.74 -24.42
CA ALA A 173 5.54 13.37 -24.52
C ALA A 173 5.90 14.19 -23.28
N GLY A 174 4.94 14.88 -22.67
CA GLY A 174 5.17 15.70 -21.48
C GLY A 174 5.53 14.92 -20.21
N TYR A 175 5.36 13.59 -20.20
CA TYR A 175 5.66 12.73 -19.05
C TYR A 175 6.98 11.98 -19.18
N LEU A 176 7.62 12.05 -20.35
CA LEU A 176 8.84 11.32 -20.65
C LEU A 176 10.05 11.91 -19.90
N PRO A 177 10.99 11.05 -19.46
CA PRO A 177 12.26 11.50 -18.91
C PRO A 177 13.10 12.18 -20.00
N SER A 178 13.95 13.12 -19.60
CA SER A 178 14.83 13.87 -20.52
C SER A 178 15.89 12.98 -21.17
N ASP A 179 16.35 11.97 -20.44
CA ASP A 179 17.34 10.96 -20.80
C ASP A 179 16.67 9.66 -21.28
N MET A 180 15.73 9.78 -22.21
CA MET A 180 14.97 8.65 -22.71
C MET A 180 15.88 7.64 -23.46
N PRO A 181 15.75 6.33 -23.17
CA PRO A 181 16.39 5.28 -23.98
C PRO A 181 15.79 5.23 -25.39
N ARG A 182 16.58 4.82 -26.39
CA ARG A 182 16.12 4.76 -27.80
C ARG A 182 14.88 3.86 -28.00
N ASN A 183 14.82 2.80 -27.22
CA ASN A 183 13.70 1.88 -27.18
C ASN A 183 13.43 1.48 -25.73
N GLY A 184 12.18 1.17 -25.45
CA GLY A 184 11.79 0.75 -24.11
C GLY A 184 10.29 0.65 -23.96
N TYR A 185 9.87 0.26 -22.77
CA TYR A 185 8.45 0.26 -22.41
C TYR A 185 8.23 0.64 -20.96
N GLY A 186 7.07 1.22 -20.70
CA GLY A 186 6.51 1.31 -19.36
C GLY A 186 5.31 0.38 -19.24
N LEU A 187 5.24 -0.38 -18.14
CA LEU A 187 4.16 -1.31 -17.83
C LEU A 187 3.52 -0.95 -16.50
N ILE A 188 2.20 -0.67 -16.53
CA ILE A 188 1.42 -0.35 -15.34
C ILE A 188 0.16 -1.21 -15.25
N ALA A 189 -0.34 -1.40 -14.04
CA ALA A 189 -1.66 -1.94 -13.75
C ALA A 189 -2.54 -0.82 -13.22
N CYS A 190 -3.72 -0.61 -13.78
CA CYS A 190 -4.69 0.36 -13.29
C CYS A 190 -6.04 -0.29 -13.05
N GLN A 191 -6.86 0.30 -12.18
CA GLN A 191 -8.26 -0.08 -12.02
C GLN A 191 -9.14 0.66 -13.02
N THR A 192 -10.10 -0.03 -13.61
CA THR A 192 -11.07 0.55 -14.53
C THR A 192 -12.12 1.35 -13.77
N MET A 193 -12.42 2.56 -14.25
CA MET A 193 -13.38 3.48 -13.65
C MET A 193 -14.54 3.77 -14.61
N GLU A 194 -15.50 4.53 -14.12
CA GLU A 194 -16.58 5.07 -14.95
C GLU A 194 -16.02 5.93 -16.09
N ASN A 195 -16.85 6.15 -17.13
CA ASN A 195 -16.50 6.99 -18.28
C ASN A 195 -15.19 6.56 -18.98
N PHE A 196 -14.90 5.26 -18.96
CA PHE A 196 -13.72 4.65 -19.55
C PHE A 196 -12.39 5.17 -18.98
N ARG A 197 -12.39 5.77 -17.78
CA ARG A 197 -11.15 6.21 -17.14
C ARG A 197 -10.46 5.07 -16.41
N VAL A 198 -9.23 5.31 -15.99
CA VAL A 198 -8.46 4.41 -15.13
C VAL A 198 -7.90 5.17 -13.94
N ASP A 199 -7.78 4.49 -12.80
CA ASP A 199 -7.24 5.06 -11.56
C ASP A 199 -6.46 3.99 -10.75
N HIS A 200 -5.92 4.36 -9.58
CA HIS A 200 -5.16 3.50 -8.68
C HIS A 200 -3.99 2.78 -9.37
N CYS A 201 -3.36 3.46 -10.33
CA CYS A 201 -2.32 2.89 -11.17
C CYS A 201 -1.04 2.55 -10.39
N ARG A 202 -0.54 1.32 -10.57
CA ARG A 202 0.71 0.80 -10.01
C ARG A 202 1.66 0.39 -11.13
N ILE A 203 2.96 0.62 -10.93
CA ILE A 203 3.98 0.22 -11.90
C ILE A 203 4.25 -1.27 -11.71
N LEU A 204 4.17 -2.03 -12.81
CA LEU A 204 4.51 -3.45 -12.85
C LEU A 204 5.94 -3.67 -13.36
N GLY A 205 6.43 -2.78 -14.22
CA GLY A 205 7.78 -2.86 -14.73
C GLY A 205 8.09 -1.82 -15.79
N GLU A 206 9.34 -1.79 -16.20
CA GLU A 206 9.83 -0.97 -17.29
C GLU A 206 11.06 -1.63 -17.90
N SER A 207 11.38 -1.27 -19.14
CA SER A 207 12.65 -1.64 -19.76
C SER A 207 13.17 -0.47 -20.59
N PRO A 208 14.45 -0.11 -20.49
CA PRO A 208 15.44 -0.59 -19.52
C PRO A 208 15.05 -0.29 -18.06
N LEU A 209 15.55 -1.08 -17.12
CA LEU A 209 15.33 -0.83 -15.69
C LEU A 209 15.96 0.51 -15.29
N GLY A 210 15.23 1.32 -14.51
CA GLY A 210 15.69 2.64 -14.09
C GLY A 210 15.54 3.73 -15.15
N SER A 211 14.94 3.41 -16.31
CA SER A 211 14.68 4.40 -17.36
C SER A 211 13.58 5.41 -16.99
N GLY A 212 12.76 5.12 -15.98
CA GLY A 212 11.65 5.98 -15.59
C GLY A 212 10.45 5.94 -16.55
N LEU A 213 10.45 5.03 -17.54
CA LEU A 213 9.33 4.86 -18.47
C LEU A 213 8.06 4.38 -17.77
N GLY A 214 8.16 3.50 -16.77
CA GLY A 214 7.01 3.08 -15.96
C GLY A 214 6.40 4.25 -15.19
N GLN A 215 7.25 5.15 -14.69
CA GLN A 215 6.81 6.39 -14.03
C GLN A 215 6.15 7.35 -15.01
N ALA A 216 6.70 7.50 -16.22
CA ALA A 216 6.11 8.31 -17.29
C ALA A 216 4.69 7.84 -17.61
N VAL A 217 4.51 6.53 -17.84
CA VAL A 217 3.19 5.94 -18.15
C VAL A 217 2.21 6.12 -16.98
N ARG A 218 2.65 5.89 -15.73
CA ARG A 218 1.79 6.08 -14.54
C ARG A 218 1.32 7.54 -14.40
N ARG A 219 2.21 8.51 -14.58
CA ARG A 219 1.85 9.95 -14.50
C ARG A 219 0.93 10.36 -15.64
N ALA A 220 1.07 9.74 -16.80
CA ALA A 220 0.22 9.97 -17.95
C ALA A 220 -1.16 9.29 -17.83
N ALA A 221 -1.35 8.35 -16.90
CA ALA A 221 -2.48 7.44 -16.90
C ALA A 221 -3.86 8.09 -16.70
N TRP A 222 -3.93 9.27 -16.07
CA TRP A 222 -5.19 9.98 -15.85
C TRP A 222 -5.91 10.38 -17.17
N GLN A 223 -5.18 10.44 -18.28
CA GLN A 223 -5.75 10.76 -19.60
C GLN A 223 -6.18 9.53 -20.41
N PHE A 224 -5.89 8.33 -19.93
CA PHE A 224 -6.13 7.08 -20.65
C PHE A 224 -7.61 6.72 -20.68
N LEU A 225 -8.08 6.27 -21.85
CA LEU A 225 -9.44 5.79 -22.05
C LEU A 225 -9.44 4.29 -22.35
N VAL A 226 -9.84 3.48 -21.37
CA VAL A 226 -9.82 2.02 -21.42
C VAL A 226 -11.24 1.47 -21.23
N VAL A 227 -11.62 0.51 -22.05
CA VAL A 227 -12.87 -0.25 -21.94
C VAL A 227 -12.75 -1.23 -20.77
N PRO A 228 -13.63 -1.15 -19.76
CA PRO A 228 -13.62 -2.11 -18.66
C PRO A 228 -13.85 -3.54 -19.15
N PRO A 229 -13.15 -4.54 -18.59
CA PRO A 229 -13.36 -5.93 -18.95
C PRO A 229 -14.81 -6.32 -18.65
N ARG A 230 -15.36 -7.20 -19.48
CA ARG A 230 -16.75 -7.67 -19.34
C ARG A 230 -16.77 -9.12 -18.87
N ILE A 231 -17.50 -9.38 -17.81
CA ILE A 231 -17.79 -10.73 -17.32
C ILE A 231 -19.29 -10.93 -17.44
N ASN A 232 -19.73 -11.98 -18.15
CA ASN A 232 -21.15 -12.26 -18.42
C ASN A 232 -21.91 -11.04 -18.99
N GLY A 233 -21.25 -10.29 -19.88
CA GLY A 233 -21.83 -9.10 -20.52
C GLY A 233 -21.86 -7.84 -19.65
N ARG A 234 -21.51 -7.90 -18.36
CA ARG A 234 -21.50 -6.74 -17.46
C ARG A 234 -20.10 -6.12 -17.37
N PRO A 235 -19.95 -4.79 -17.54
CA PRO A 235 -18.67 -4.11 -17.36
C PRO A 235 -18.24 -4.18 -15.89
N GLN A 236 -16.98 -4.55 -15.66
CA GLN A 236 -16.40 -4.65 -14.33
C GLN A 236 -15.63 -3.38 -14.01
N LEU A 237 -16.17 -2.56 -13.12
CA LEU A 237 -15.47 -1.41 -12.54
C LEU A 237 -14.58 -1.88 -11.38
N GLY A 238 -13.46 -1.21 -11.15
CA GLY A 238 -12.45 -1.60 -10.18
C GLY A 238 -11.57 -2.79 -10.61
N ALA A 239 -11.82 -3.36 -11.80
CA ALA A 239 -11.03 -4.47 -12.32
C ALA A 239 -9.64 -3.98 -12.73
N TRP A 240 -8.61 -4.79 -12.45
CA TRP A 240 -7.24 -4.46 -12.80
C TRP A 240 -6.97 -4.76 -14.28
N VAL A 241 -6.49 -3.75 -14.99
CA VAL A 241 -6.05 -3.84 -16.38
C VAL A 241 -4.56 -3.50 -16.49
N ARG A 242 -3.86 -4.26 -17.32
CA ARG A 242 -2.47 -4.05 -17.71
C ARG A 242 -2.42 -3.10 -18.89
N ILE A 243 -1.63 -2.04 -18.74
CA ILE A 243 -1.37 -1.05 -19.79
C ILE A 243 0.13 -1.05 -20.06
N ARG A 244 0.51 -1.34 -21.30
CA ARG A 244 1.88 -1.28 -21.79
C ARG A 244 1.98 -0.19 -22.85
N ILE A 245 2.98 0.67 -22.72
CA ILE A 245 3.31 1.66 -23.75
C ILE A 245 4.74 1.37 -24.20
N ASP A 246 4.91 1.03 -25.48
CA ASP A 246 6.22 0.86 -26.08
C ASP A 246 6.67 2.18 -26.73
N TYR A 247 7.88 2.58 -26.41
CA TYR A 247 8.56 3.75 -26.94
C TYR A 247 9.66 3.28 -27.87
N THR A 248 9.67 3.78 -29.11
CA THR A 248 10.80 3.65 -30.02
C THR A 248 11.07 5.02 -30.64
N GLU A 249 12.34 5.32 -30.92
CA GLU A 249 12.70 6.49 -31.74
C GLU A 249 11.88 6.47 -33.04
N GLY A 250 10.98 7.45 -33.20
CA GLY A 250 10.23 7.70 -34.43
C GLY A 250 8.84 7.08 -34.57
N VAL A 251 8.45 6.05 -33.80
CA VAL A 251 7.09 5.45 -33.89
C VAL A 251 6.69 4.82 -32.54
N GLN A 252 5.96 5.53 -31.68
CA GLN A 252 5.37 4.91 -30.49
C GLN A 252 4.34 3.85 -30.92
N GLN A 253 4.52 2.61 -30.49
CA GLN A 253 3.58 1.51 -30.72
C GLN A 253 2.89 1.21 -29.40
N ILE A 254 1.57 1.33 -29.35
CA ILE A 254 0.77 1.08 -28.14
C ILE A 254 0.13 -0.31 -28.31
N ARG A 255 0.36 -1.22 -27.35
CA ARG A 255 -0.12 -2.62 -27.41
C ARG A 255 -0.81 -3.04 -26.14
#